data_AF-I0GP85-F1
#
_entry.id   AF-I0GP85-F1
#
_cell.length_a   1.000
_cell.length_b   1.000
_cell.length_c   1.000
_cell.angle_alpha   90.00
_cell.angle_beta   90.00
_cell.angle_gamma   90.00
#
_symmetry.space_group_name_H-M   'P 1'
#
loop_
_entity.id
_entity.type
_entity.pdbx_description
1 polymer ?
#
loop_
_entity_poly.entity_id
_entity_poly.type
_entity_poly.pdbx_seq_one_letter_code
_entity_poly.pdbx_strand_id
1 'polypeptide(L)'
;MQKRIGQDARMVHVAYAMTDKQGTYSKYIGASMCSLFARTEVWVTVHLLHDETLTEKNREYFIALTRKFGQQILFYNMAELCADILQAARDIFKAAVDTAYYTPAALYRILAPKVLPAEVQRLIYLDADTIVNMDIRKLWEVFLMDIP
;
A
#
# COMPACT_ATOMS: atom_id res chain seq x y z
N MET A 1 -8.88 17.76 28.94
CA MET A 1 -7.87 16.73 28.58
C MET A 1 -7.77 16.69 27.05
N GLN A 2 -6.84 17.46 26.48
CA GLN A 2 -6.65 17.55 25.03
C GLN A 2 -6.01 16.25 24.54
N LYS A 3 -6.78 15.46 23.78
CA LYS A 3 -6.23 14.36 22.98
C LYS A 3 -5.25 15.00 22.00
N ARG A 4 -3.94 14.77 22.20
CA ARG A 4 -2.91 15.11 21.23
C ARG A 4 -3.18 14.28 20.00
N ILE A 5 -3.93 14.85 19.06
CA ILE A 5 -3.95 14.38 17.68
C ILE A 5 -2.49 14.52 17.22
N GLY A 6 -1.88 13.41 16.80
CA GLY A 6 -0.50 13.38 16.32
C GLY A 6 -0.28 14.46 15.26
N GLN A 7 0.97 14.93 15.16
CA GLN A 7 1.36 16.03 14.28
C GLN A 7 1.09 15.76 12.78
N ASP A 8 0.60 14.57 12.41
CA ASP A 8 0.22 14.10 11.06
C ASP A 8 -1.29 14.10 10.73
N ALA A 9 -2.15 14.82 11.47
CA ALA A 9 -3.60 14.86 11.17
C ALA A 9 -3.97 15.29 9.74
N ARG A 10 -3.03 15.88 8.99
CA ARG A 10 -3.22 16.40 7.63
C ARG A 10 -2.78 15.44 6.53
N MET A 11 -2.10 14.36 6.87
CA MET A 11 -1.55 13.39 5.91
C MET A 11 -1.99 11.97 6.27
N VAL A 12 -2.59 11.27 5.30
CA VAL A 12 -3.01 9.88 5.42
C VAL A 12 -2.09 9.02 4.58
N HIS A 13 -1.51 7.99 5.21
CA HIS A 13 -0.70 7.00 4.51
C HIS A 13 -1.55 5.78 4.15
N VAL A 14 -1.61 5.45 2.86
CA VAL A 14 -2.33 4.29 2.35
C VAL A 14 -1.36 3.34 1.67
N ALA A 15 -1.41 2.04 1.96
CA ALA A 15 -0.65 1.04 1.26
C ALA A 15 -1.52 0.16 0.37
N TYR A 16 -0.98 -0.17 -0.80
CA TYR A 16 -1.43 -1.27 -1.64
C TYR A 16 -0.27 -2.24 -1.84
N ALA A 17 -0.57 -3.52 -2.02
CA ALA A 17 0.42 -4.52 -2.39
C ALA A 17 0.01 -5.25 -3.66
N MET A 18 0.96 -5.51 -4.56
CA MET A 18 0.68 -6.26 -5.79
C MET A 18 1.85 -7.08 -6.32
N THR A 19 1.44 -8.12 -7.04
CA THR A 19 2.24 -8.85 -8.03
C THR A 19 1.36 -8.88 -9.29
N ASP A 20 1.78 -8.24 -10.37
CA ASP A 20 1.02 -8.03 -11.61
C ASP A 20 1.64 -8.74 -12.81
N LYS A 21 1.76 -10.08 -12.74
CA LYS A 21 2.41 -10.92 -13.76
C LYS A 21 1.88 -10.70 -15.19
N GLN A 22 0.62 -10.28 -15.34
CA GLN A 22 -0.01 -10.07 -16.64
C GLN A 22 -0.11 -8.59 -17.03
N GLY A 23 0.33 -7.67 -16.16
CA GLY A 23 0.20 -6.21 -16.36
C GLY A 23 -1.25 -5.70 -16.32
N THR A 24 -2.20 -6.52 -15.89
CA THR A 24 -3.64 -6.18 -15.87
C THR A 24 -4.22 -6.02 -14.47
N TYR A 25 -3.51 -6.44 -13.43
CA TYR A 25 -3.94 -6.29 -12.04
C TYR A 25 -3.81 -4.84 -11.56
N SER A 26 -2.82 -4.09 -12.08
CA SER A 26 -2.59 -2.66 -11.76
C SER A 26 -3.84 -1.79 -11.95
N LYS A 27 -4.74 -2.14 -12.89
CA LYS A 27 -5.96 -1.38 -13.14
C LYS A 27 -6.94 -1.41 -11.96
N TYR A 28 -6.95 -2.48 -11.15
CA TYR A 28 -7.80 -2.58 -9.97
C TYR A 28 -7.34 -1.61 -8.89
N ILE A 29 -6.03 -1.61 -8.61
CA ILE A 29 -5.42 -0.61 -7.71
C ILE A 29 -5.67 0.80 -8.25
N GLY A 30 -5.54 1.02 -9.56
CA GLY A 30 -5.84 2.32 -10.18
C GLY A 30 -7.29 2.76 -9.95
N ALA A 31 -8.27 1.84 -10.08
CA ALA A 31 -9.67 2.13 -9.78
C ALA A 31 -9.88 2.42 -8.28
N SER A 32 -9.24 1.65 -7.40
CA SER A 32 -9.27 1.86 -5.95
C SER A 32 -8.71 3.24 -5.57
N MET A 33 -7.51 3.58 -6.05
CA MET A 33 -6.87 4.89 -5.87
C MET A 33 -7.75 6.03 -6.38
N CYS A 34 -8.37 5.86 -7.57
CA CYS A 34 -9.27 6.87 -8.12
C CYS A 34 -10.47 7.12 -7.18
N SER A 35 -11.09 6.05 -6.67
CA SER A 35 -12.20 6.18 -5.73
C SER A 35 -11.77 6.79 -4.39
N LEU A 36 -10.58 6.43 -3.90
CA LEU A 36 -9.97 6.99 -2.69
C LEU A 36 -9.77 8.50 -2.82
N PHE A 37 -9.07 8.93 -3.87
CA PHE A 37 -8.74 10.34 -4.08
C PHE A 37 -9.97 11.19 -4.38
N ALA A 38 -10.97 10.64 -5.06
CA ALA A 38 -12.21 11.35 -5.35
C ALA A 38 -13.08 11.63 -4.12
N ARG A 39 -12.79 11.02 -2.96
CA ARG A 39 -13.62 11.09 -1.74
C ARG A 39 -12.94 11.74 -0.56
N THR A 40 -11.73 12.28 -0.74
CA THR A 40 -10.98 12.92 0.33
C THR A 40 -10.31 14.20 -0.15
N GLU A 41 -10.34 15.21 0.72
CA GLU A 41 -9.62 16.48 0.53
C GLU A 41 -8.33 16.52 1.35
N VAL A 42 -8.04 15.49 2.16
CA VAL A 42 -6.76 15.41 2.88
C VAL A 42 -5.65 14.95 1.95
N TRP A 43 -4.42 15.30 2.31
CA TRP A 43 -3.25 14.80 1.61
C TRP A 43 -3.12 13.29 1.84
N VAL A 44 -2.98 12.54 0.76
CA VAL A 44 -2.78 11.09 0.77
C VAL A 44 -1.44 10.75 0.14
N THR A 45 -0.62 10.03 0.88
CA THR A 45 0.59 9.40 0.36
C THR A 45 0.32 7.91 0.18
N VAL A 46 0.31 7.47 -1.07
CA VAL A 46 0.18 6.06 -1.43
C VAL A 46 1.56 5.39 -1.39
N HIS A 47 1.66 4.27 -0.69
CA HIS A 47 2.82 3.39 -0.67
C HIS A 47 2.50 2.12 -1.46
N LEU A 48 3.02 2.01 -2.68
CA LEU A 48 2.80 0.85 -3.53
C LEU A 48 3.93 -0.17 -3.33
N LEU A 49 3.61 -1.24 -2.63
CA LEU A 49 4.49 -2.38 -2.39
C LEU A 49 4.37 -3.34 -3.57
N HIS A 50 5.39 -3.43 -4.40
CA HIS A 50 5.36 -4.17 -5.65
C HIS A 50 6.59 -5.07 -5.80
N ASP A 51 6.66 -5.79 -6.92
CA ASP A 51 7.85 -6.51 -7.36
C ASP A 51 8.18 -6.18 -8.82
N GLU A 52 9.06 -6.95 -9.44
CA GLU A 52 9.55 -6.74 -10.81
C GLU A 52 8.43 -6.81 -11.86
N THR A 53 7.23 -7.29 -11.49
CA THR A 53 6.09 -7.35 -12.42
C THR A 53 5.43 -5.99 -12.68
N LEU A 54 5.75 -4.95 -11.89
CA LEU A 54 5.30 -3.58 -12.19
C LEU A 54 6.00 -3.04 -13.44
N THR A 55 5.26 -3.00 -14.55
CA THR A 55 5.76 -2.41 -15.80
C THR A 55 5.93 -0.89 -15.69
N GLU A 56 6.86 -0.34 -16.48
CA GLU A 56 7.07 1.11 -16.58
C GLU A 56 5.79 1.85 -17.00
N LYS A 57 5.07 1.31 -17.99
CA LYS A 57 3.77 1.82 -18.44
C LYS A 57 2.75 1.92 -17.29
N ASN A 58 2.60 0.87 -16.49
CA ASN A 58 1.65 0.89 -15.36
C ASN A 58 2.11 1.83 -14.23
N ARG A 59 3.43 1.90 -13.98
CA ARG A 59 4.02 2.89 -13.07
C ARG A 59 3.68 4.31 -13.50
N GLU A 60 3.82 4.64 -14.79
CA GLU A 60 3.45 5.93 -15.35
C GLU A 60 1.96 6.24 -15.18
N TYR A 61 1.08 5.26 -15.39
CA TYR A 61 -0.36 5.44 -15.13
C TYR A 61 -0.66 5.76 -13.67
N PHE A 62 -0.02 5.08 -12.71
CA PHE A 62 -0.17 5.42 -11.29
C PHE A 62 0.32 6.83 -10.98
N ILE A 63 1.48 7.23 -11.53
CA ILE A 63 2.02 8.58 -11.34
C ILE A 63 1.07 9.62 -11.93
N ALA A 64 0.57 9.41 -13.15
CA ALA A 64 -0.36 10.32 -13.82
C ALA A 64 -1.67 10.45 -13.05
N LEU A 65 -2.25 9.33 -12.58
CA LEU A 65 -3.46 9.33 -11.75
C LEU A 65 -3.23 10.12 -10.46
N THR A 66 -2.14 9.84 -9.77
CA THR A 66 -1.83 10.48 -8.48
C THR A 66 -1.62 11.98 -8.65
N ARG A 67 -0.88 12.41 -9.69
CA ARG A 67 -0.69 13.82 -10.04
C ARG A 67 -1.99 14.54 -10.38
N LYS A 68 -2.92 13.87 -11.09
CA LYS A 68 -4.23 14.44 -11.44
C LYS A 68 -5.02 14.86 -10.20
N PHE A 69 -4.87 14.15 -9.09
CA PHE A 69 -5.54 14.48 -7.82
C PHE A 69 -4.67 15.30 -6.86
N GLY A 70 -3.46 15.72 -7.27
CA GLY A 70 -2.54 16.47 -6.42
C GLY A 70 -2.00 15.67 -5.23
N GLN A 71 -1.95 14.35 -5.34
CA GLN A 71 -1.55 13.44 -4.27
C GLN A 71 -0.10 12.95 -4.46
N GLN A 72 0.39 12.07 -3.57
CA GLN A 72 1.72 11.47 -3.67
C GLN A 72 1.66 9.94 -3.76
N ILE A 73 2.59 9.35 -4.52
CA ILE A 73 2.81 7.91 -4.56
C ILE A 73 4.31 7.60 -4.47
N LEU A 74 4.66 6.63 -3.63
CA LEU A 74 5.98 6.06 -3.45
C LEU A 74 5.94 4.57 -3.80
N PHE A 75 7.01 4.08 -4.40
CA PHE A 75 7.09 2.72 -4.92
C PHE A 75 8.20 1.95 -4.20
N TYR A 76 7.90 0.73 -3.79
CA TYR A 76 8.82 -0.13 -3.05
C TYR A 76 8.90 -1.48 -3.76
N ASN A 77 10.05 -1.75 -4.38
CA ASN A 77 10.33 -3.07 -4.94
C ASN A 77 10.65 -4.05 -3.79
N MET A 78 9.65 -4.76 -3.30
CA MET A 78 9.76 -5.63 -2.14
C MET A 78 10.61 -6.87 -2.39
N ALA A 79 10.64 -7.36 -3.63
CA ALA A 79 11.49 -8.47 -4.02
C ALA A 79 12.99 -8.12 -3.88
N GLU A 80 13.34 -6.85 -4.10
CA GLU A 80 14.68 -6.32 -3.89
C GLU A 80 14.92 -5.92 -2.43
N LEU A 81 14.04 -5.08 -1.87
CA LEU A 81 14.20 -4.49 -0.53
C LEU A 81 14.07 -5.50 0.63
N CYS A 82 13.42 -6.64 0.40
CA CYS A 82 13.19 -7.67 1.41
C CYS A 82 13.64 -9.05 0.94
N ALA A 83 14.61 -9.12 0.01
CA ALA A 83 15.08 -10.36 -0.60
C ALA A 83 15.40 -11.46 0.44
N ASP A 84 16.18 -11.14 1.46
CA ASP A 84 16.60 -12.10 2.50
C ASP A 84 15.41 -12.67 3.29
N ILE A 85 14.46 -11.81 3.66
CA ILE A 85 13.27 -12.20 4.43
C ILE A 85 12.32 -13.03 3.56
N LEU A 86 12.14 -12.64 2.31
CA LEU A 86 11.30 -13.38 1.36
C LEU A 86 11.91 -14.75 1.04
N GLN A 87 13.24 -14.84 0.96
CA GLN A 87 13.94 -16.11 0.78
C GLN A 87 13.78 -17.01 2.01
N ALA A 88 14.00 -16.49 3.21
CA ALA A 88 13.77 -17.24 4.45
C ALA A 88 12.31 -17.70 4.58
N ALA A 89 11.35 -16.85 4.20
CA ALA A 89 9.93 -17.19 4.20
C ALA A 89 9.61 -18.32 3.20
N ARG A 90 10.22 -18.30 1.99
CA ARG A 90 10.10 -19.40 1.02
C ARG A 90 10.62 -20.72 1.58
N ASP A 91 11.74 -20.68 2.29
CA ASP A 91 12.34 -21.90 2.86
C ASP A 91 11.48 -22.50 3.97
N ILE A 92 10.87 -21.67 4.82
CA ILE A 92 9.97 -22.08 5.92
C ILE A 92 8.61 -22.54 5.38
N PHE A 93 8.04 -21.76 4.46
CA PHE A 93 6.69 -21.97 3.93
C PHE A 93 6.72 -22.57 2.53
N LYS A 94 7.67 -23.48 2.27
CA LYS A 94 7.90 -24.09 0.94
C LYS A 94 6.61 -24.62 0.29
N ALA A 95 5.76 -25.27 1.09
CA ALA A 95 4.48 -25.81 0.64
C ALA A 95 3.36 -24.76 0.45
N ALA A 96 3.49 -23.54 0.98
CA ALA A 96 2.54 -22.46 0.77
C ALA A 96 3.01 -21.50 -0.33
N VAL A 97 4.29 -21.15 -0.38
CA VAL A 97 4.85 -20.13 -1.29
C VAL A 97 5.08 -20.66 -2.70
N ASP A 98 5.31 -21.97 -2.89
CA ASP A 98 5.39 -22.60 -4.22
C ASP A 98 4.02 -22.98 -4.80
N THR A 99 2.92 -22.59 -4.15
CA THR A 99 1.58 -22.81 -4.71
C THR A 99 1.18 -21.66 -5.62
N ALA A 100 0.43 -21.97 -6.69
CA ALA A 100 -0.11 -20.97 -7.61
C ALA A 100 -1.03 -19.92 -6.93
N TYR A 101 -1.43 -20.17 -5.68
CA TYR A 101 -2.38 -19.36 -4.91
C TYR A 101 -1.72 -18.31 -4.01
N TYR A 102 -0.45 -18.47 -3.63
CA TYR A 102 0.26 -17.53 -2.76
C TYR A 102 1.15 -16.63 -3.60
N THR A 103 0.69 -15.41 -3.88
CA THR A 103 1.55 -14.39 -4.47
C THR A 103 2.43 -13.77 -3.38
N PRO A 104 3.70 -13.45 -3.67
CA PRO A 104 4.56 -12.70 -2.75
C PRO A 104 3.91 -11.41 -2.20
N ALA A 105 3.01 -10.79 -2.97
CA ALA A 105 2.19 -9.66 -2.54
C ALA A 105 1.43 -9.87 -1.22
N ALA A 106 1.03 -11.10 -0.89
CA ALA A 106 0.41 -11.40 0.40
C ALA A 106 1.36 -11.15 1.58
N LEU A 107 2.67 -11.34 1.40
CA LEU A 107 3.69 -11.04 2.41
C LEU A 107 4.08 -9.57 2.44
N TYR A 108 4.00 -8.86 1.30
CA TYR A 108 4.40 -7.45 1.23
C TYR A 108 3.65 -6.57 2.23
N ARG A 109 2.34 -6.81 2.43
CA ARG A 109 1.54 -6.05 3.41
C ARG A 109 2.05 -6.22 4.86
N ILE A 110 2.62 -7.38 5.19
CA ILE A 110 3.21 -7.68 6.51
C ILE A 110 4.59 -7.01 6.63
N LEU A 111 5.35 -6.96 5.53
CA LEU A 111 6.70 -6.42 5.48
C LEU A 111 6.75 -4.89 5.30
N ALA A 112 5.62 -4.23 5.10
CA ALA A 112 5.54 -2.78 4.92
C ALA A 112 6.35 -1.98 5.97
N PRO A 113 6.29 -2.29 7.29
CA PRO A 113 7.06 -1.54 8.30
C PRO A 113 8.58 -1.63 8.15
N LYS A 114 9.11 -2.58 7.36
CA LYS A 114 10.56 -2.73 7.12
C LYS A 114 11.09 -1.76 6.05
N VAL A 115 10.23 -1.28 5.16
CA VAL A 115 10.62 -0.47 4.00
C VAL A 115 10.07 0.96 4.05
N LEU A 116 9.02 1.18 4.85
CA LEU A 116 8.44 2.50 5.00
C LEU A 116 9.40 3.44 5.76
N PRO A 117 9.41 4.74 5.43
CA PRO A 117 10.18 5.73 6.18
C PRO A 117 9.81 5.72 7.67
N ALA A 118 10.79 6.00 8.53
CA ALA A 118 10.62 5.93 9.99
C ALA A 118 9.57 6.92 10.52
N GLU A 119 9.29 8.00 9.81
CA GLU A 119 8.22 8.95 10.10
C GLU A 119 6.81 8.38 9.88
N VAL A 120 6.65 7.32 9.09
CA VAL A 120 5.34 6.69 8.84
C VAL A 120 4.93 5.82 10.02
N GLN A 121 4.25 6.41 10.99
CA GLN A 121 3.83 5.75 12.24
C GLN A 121 2.45 5.09 12.17
N ARG A 122 1.69 5.33 11.09
CA ARG A 122 0.36 4.78 10.86
C ARG A 122 0.20 4.47 9.38
N LEU A 123 -0.56 3.43 9.05
CA LEU A 123 -0.80 3.01 7.68
C LEU A 123 -2.20 2.38 7.57
N ILE A 124 -2.96 2.76 6.55
CA ILE A 124 -4.17 2.03 6.15
C ILE A 124 -3.79 1.15 4.96
N TYR A 125 -3.91 -0.16 5.12
CA TYR A 125 -3.80 -1.07 3.99
C TYR A 125 -5.16 -1.24 3.30
N LEU A 126 -5.19 -1.16 1.97
CA LEU A 126 -6.37 -1.43 1.15
C LEU A 126 -6.05 -2.56 0.15
N ASP A 127 -6.97 -3.52 0.02
CA ASP A 127 -6.89 -4.51 -1.05
C ASP A 127 -7.19 -3.84 -2.40
N ALA A 128 -6.60 -4.39 -3.47
CA ALA A 128 -6.64 -3.81 -4.82
C ALA A 128 -8.04 -3.65 -5.41
N ASP A 129 -9.00 -4.46 -4.98
CA ASP A 129 -10.39 -4.47 -5.41
C ASP A 129 -11.31 -3.61 -4.52
N THR A 130 -10.76 -2.87 -3.56
CA THR A 130 -11.53 -1.98 -2.70
C THR A 130 -12.02 -0.76 -3.47
N ILE A 131 -13.31 -0.43 -3.39
CA ILE A 131 -13.85 0.86 -3.82
C ILE A 131 -14.15 1.71 -2.59
N VAL A 132 -13.45 2.84 -2.47
CA VAL A 132 -13.58 3.76 -1.35
C VAL A 132 -14.73 4.73 -1.60
N ASN A 133 -15.80 4.60 -0.81
CA ASN A 133 -17.00 5.43 -0.93
C ASN A 133 -17.14 6.47 0.20
N MET A 134 -16.09 6.70 0.99
CA MET A 134 -16.09 7.61 2.13
C MET A 134 -14.77 8.38 2.25
N ASP A 135 -14.77 9.47 3.01
CA ASP A 135 -13.53 10.15 3.39
C ASP A 135 -12.67 9.21 4.26
N ILE A 136 -11.51 8.82 3.73
CA ILE A 136 -10.55 7.91 4.36
C ILE A 136 -10.03 8.43 5.71
N ARG A 137 -10.04 9.76 5.92
CA ARG A 137 -9.67 10.38 7.20
C ARG A 137 -10.50 9.85 8.35
N LYS A 138 -11.78 9.52 8.11
CA LYS A 138 -12.66 8.96 9.14
C LYS A 138 -12.13 7.62 9.68
N LEU A 139 -11.50 6.81 8.83
CA LEU A 139 -10.82 5.57 9.25
C LEU A 139 -9.48 5.91 9.91
N TRP A 140 -8.75 6.86 9.35
CA TRP A 140 -7.46 7.31 9.90
C TRP A 140 -7.57 7.85 11.31
N GLU A 141 -8.64 8.55 11.67
CA GLU A 141 -8.87 9.16 12.98
C GLU A 141 -9.45 8.18 14.02
N VAL A 142 -9.75 6.94 13.63
CA VAL A 142 -10.17 5.91 14.58
C VAL A 142 -9.06 5.73 15.61
N PHE A 143 -9.46 5.81 16.88
CA PHE A 143 -8.57 5.50 17.98
C PHE A 143 -8.41 3.98 18.04
N LEU A 144 -7.29 3.49 17.53
CA LEU A 144 -6.82 2.15 17.83
C LEU A 144 -6.38 2.18 19.30
N MET A 145 -7.06 1.42 20.16
CA MET A 145 -6.54 1.21 21.51
C MET A 145 -5.14 0.61 21.36
N ASP A 146 -4.19 1.03 22.19
CA ASP A 146 -2.86 0.42 22.24
C ASP A 146 -3.03 -1.04 22.68
N ILE A 147 -3.24 -1.93 21.72
CA ILE A 147 -3.13 -3.37 21.93
C ILE A 147 -1.65 -3.66 21.67
N PRO A 148 -0.88 -4.01 22.73
CA PRO A 148 0.55 -4.23 22.64
C PRO A 148 0.95 -5.34 21.67
#